data_AF-A0A6M3WWM2-F1
#
_entry.id   AF-A0A6M3WWM2-F1
#
_cell.length_a   1.000
_cell.length_b   1.000
_cell.length_c   1.000
_cell.angle_alpha   90.00
_cell.angle_beta   90.00
_cell.angle_gamma   90.00
#
_symmetry.space_group_name_H-M   'P 1'
#
loop_
_entity.id
_entity.type
_entity.pdbx_description
1 polymer ?
#
loop_
_entity_poly.entity_id
_entity_poly.type
_entity_poly.pdbx_seq_one_letter_code
_entity_poly.pdbx_strand_id
1 'polypeptide(L)'
;MIIFIYLALTIPICYILTREIYSIYKDIILSNINTNNNYKIFVEKQDILRLAQVHLKRKKWLSCILIIEKFTNNNKRIELYNCLGFCYLSTDFYNTAEYYYDKTLKIHPLNTIALHNLMNIYKSKKINKQIKSKKILQQIKLIEEKNA
;
A
#
# COMPACT_ATOMS: atom_id res chain seq x y z
N MET A 1 -26.64 29.99 15.33
CA MET A 1 -25.56 29.43 16.20
C MET A 1 -24.91 28.18 15.61
N ILE A 2 -25.69 27.17 15.19
CA ILE A 2 -25.18 25.89 14.63
C ILE A 2 -24.33 26.08 13.35
N ILE A 3 -24.72 27.01 12.46
CA ILE A 3 -23.98 27.28 11.21
C ILE A 3 -22.56 27.83 11.46
N PHE A 4 -22.40 28.71 12.45
CA PHE A 4 -21.09 29.26 12.82
C PHE A 4 -20.17 28.19 13.41
N ILE A 5 -20.72 27.25 14.19
CA ILE A 5 -19.98 26.10 14.72
C ILE A 5 -19.52 25.18 13.59
N TYR A 6 -20.39 24.94 12.60
CA TYR A 6 -20.04 24.13 11.44
C TYR A 6 -18.93 24.76 10.60
N LEU A 7 -19.03 26.07 10.32
CA LEU A 7 -17.99 26.82 9.60
C LEU A 7 -16.65 26.82 10.35
N ALA A 8 -16.67 26.99 11.67
CA ALA A 8 -15.46 26.97 12.49
C ALA A 8 -14.74 25.61 12.45
N LEU A 9 -15.48 24.51 12.26
CA LEU A 9 -14.90 23.16 12.15
C LEU A 9 -14.47 22.80 10.71
N THR A 10 -15.19 23.23 9.69
CA THR A 10 -14.89 22.85 8.30
C THR A 10 -13.69 23.59 7.73
N ILE A 11 -13.51 24.87 8.04
CA ILE A 11 -12.39 25.68 7.54
C ILE A 11 -11.01 25.06 7.89
N PRO A 12 -10.70 24.66 9.13
CA PRO A 12 -9.42 24.05 9.46
C PRO A 12 -9.24 22.66 8.81
N ILE A 13 -10.32 21.87 8.69
CA ILE A 13 -10.29 20.57 8.00
C ILE A 13 -9.95 20.77 6.52
N CYS A 14 -10.61 21.70 5.84
CA CYS A 14 -10.34 22.04 4.45
C CYS A 14 -8.90 22.55 4.25
N TYR A 15 -8.38 23.36 5.18
CA TYR A 15 -7.00 23.83 5.11
C TYR A 15 -5.98 22.68 5.21
N ILE A 16 -6.17 21.74 6.15
CA ILE A 16 -5.30 20.57 6.31
C ILE A 16 -5.32 19.71 5.04
N LEU A 17 -6.51 19.39 4.53
CA LEU A 17 -6.66 18.61 3.30
C LEU A 17 -6.00 19.31 2.11
N THR A 18 -6.21 20.61 1.95
CA THR A 18 -5.61 21.40 0.86
C THR A 18 -4.08 21.38 0.93
N ARG A 19 -3.51 21.49 2.14
CA ARG A 19 -2.07 21.44 2.35
C ARG A 19 -1.47 20.07 2.01
N GLU A 20 -2.14 18.99 2.40
CA GLU A 20 -1.70 17.64 2.07
C GLU A 20 -1.77 17.37 0.55
N ILE A 21 -2.88 17.76 -0.09
CA ILE A 21 -3.04 17.67 -1.54
C ILE A 21 -1.94 18.47 -2.26
N TYR A 22 -1.62 19.68 -1.79
CA TYR A 22 -0.55 20.50 -2.36
C TYR A 22 0.83 19.84 -2.21
N SER A 23 1.13 19.23 -1.05
CA SER A 23 2.38 18.48 -0.86
C SER A 23 2.50 17.31 -1.84
N ILE A 24 1.40 16.57 -2.04
CA ILE A 24 1.36 15.46 -3.00
C ILE A 24 1.54 15.99 -4.44
N TYR A 25 0.84 17.06 -4.79
CA TYR A 25 0.94 17.71 -6.11
C TYR A 25 2.37 18.17 -6.40
N LYS A 26 3.03 18.80 -5.42
CA LYS A 26 4.43 19.21 -5.53
C LYS A 26 5.36 18.02 -5.74
N ASP A 27 5.18 16.93 -4.98
CA ASP A 27 5.96 15.70 -5.14
C ASP A 27 5.76 15.09 -6.56
N ILE A 28 4.55 15.17 -7.11
CA ILE A 28 4.23 14.72 -8.48
C ILE A 28 4.89 15.61 -9.53
N ILE A 29 4.81 16.94 -9.41
CA ILE A 29 5.47 17.86 -10.34
C ILE A 29 6.98 17.68 -10.30
N LEU A 30 7.56 17.57 -9.11
CA LEU A 30 9.00 17.37 -8.96
C LEU A 30 9.44 16.04 -9.59
N SER A 31 8.58 15.00 -9.51
CA SER A 31 8.75 13.77 -10.27
C SER A 31 8.70 14.02 -11.78
N ASN A 32 7.71 14.78 -12.28
CA ASN A 32 7.50 15.02 -13.72
C ASN A 32 8.56 15.93 -14.38
N ILE A 33 8.99 17.00 -13.71
CA ILE A 33 10.04 17.90 -14.23
C ILE A 33 11.35 17.13 -14.40
N ASN A 34 11.61 16.22 -13.46
CA ASN A 34 12.82 15.44 -13.44
C ASN A 34 12.77 14.24 -14.42
N THR A 35 11.65 14.01 -15.14
CA THR A 35 11.48 12.93 -16.15
C THR A 35 11.74 13.35 -17.60
N ASN A 36 12.07 14.63 -17.88
CA ASN A 36 12.34 15.11 -19.26
C ASN A 36 13.68 14.64 -19.86
N ASN A 37 14.45 13.83 -19.14
CA ASN A 37 15.71 13.28 -19.62
C ASN A 37 15.51 11.79 -19.93
N ASN A 38 15.45 11.46 -21.22
CA ASN A 38 15.21 10.11 -21.78
C ASN A 38 16.16 9.01 -21.27
N TYR A 39 17.20 9.37 -20.51
CA TYR A 39 18.15 8.48 -19.83
C TYR A 39 17.63 7.96 -18.47
N LYS A 40 16.61 8.58 -17.88
CA LYS A 40 16.06 8.27 -16.54
C LYS A 40 14.98 7.19 -16.54
N ILE A 41 14.20 7.10 -17.62
CA ILE A 41 13.12 6.11 -17.80
C ILE A 41 13.66 4.66 -17.80
N PHE A 42 14.92 4.47 -18.22
CA PHE A 42 15.60 3.17 -18.16
C PHE A 42 16.00 2.78 -16.73
N VAL A 43 16.35 3.76 -15.90
CA VAL A 43 16.69 3.57 -14.47
C VAL A 43 15.42 3.42 -13.61
N GLU A 44 14.32 4.07 -13.99
CA GLU A 44 13.04 4.06 -13.25
C GLU A 44 12.30 2.72 -13.28
N LYS A 45 12.35 1.94 -14.37
CA LYS A 45 11.71 0.62 -14.43
C LYS A 45 12.37 -0.41 -13.51
N GLN A 46 13.68 -0.28 -13.25
CA GLN A 46 14.41 -1.27 -12.48
C GLN A 46 14.11 -1.16 -10.98
N ASP A 47 13.92 0.05 -10.44
CA ASP A 47 13.95 0.29 -8.98
C ASP A 47 12.69 0.93 -8.35
N ILE A 48 11.51 0.83 -9.00
CA ILE A 48 10.22 1.22 -8.39
C ILE A 48 10.06 0.62 -6.97
N LEU A 49 10.50 -0.63 -6.81
CA LEU A 49 10.47 -1.33 -5.53
C LEU A 49 11.33 -0.63 -4.47
N ARG A 50 12.54 -0.18 -4.82
CA ARG A 50 13.42 0.55 -3.90
C ARG A 50 12.79 1.88 -3.51
N LEU A 51 12.19 2.59 -4.47
CA LEU A 51 11.51 3.84 -4.20
C LEU A 51 10.32 3.62 -3.26
N ALA A 52 9.48 2.62 -3.54
CA ALA A 52 8.38 2.21 -2.67
C ALA A 52 8.89 1.91 -1.25
N GLN A 53 9.95 1.13 -1.10
CA GLN A 53 10.56 0.83 0.20
C GLN A 53 11.02 2.08 0.95
N VAL A 54 11.57 3.09 0.26
CA VAL A 54 11.93 4.38 0.89
C VAL A 54 10.68 5.10 1.41
N HIS A 55 9.62 5.16 0.61
CA HIS A 55 8.35 5.78 1.04
C HIS A 55 7.71 5.02 2.21
N LEU A 56 7.76 3.67 2.19
CA LEU A 56 7.31 2.82 3.29
C LEU A 56 8.08 3.09 4.58
N LYS A 57 9.42 3.15 4.53
CA LYS A 57 10.26 3.47 5.70
C LYS A 57 9.92 4.85 6.28
N ARG A 58 9.56 5.80 5.42
CA ARG A 58 9.15 7.16 5.82
C ARG A 58 7.67 7.25 6.22
N LYS A 59 6.93 6.14 6.21
CA LYS A 59 5.48 6.09 6.47
C LYS A 59 4.64 6.98 5.54
N LYS A 60 5.16 7.29 4.35
CA LYS A 60 4.45 8.05 3.31
C LYS A 60 3.57 7.12 2.48
N TRP A 61 2.48 6.62 3.07
CA TRP A 61 1.63 5.58 2.48
C TRP A 61 1.01 6.02 1.15
N LEU A 62 0.38 7.20 1.11
CA LEU A 62 -0.27 7.74 -0.09
C LEU A 62 0.73 7.96 -1.22
N SER A 63 1.89 8.56 -0.94
CA SER A 63 2.94 8.75 -1.94
C SER A 63 3.43 7.42 -2.50
N CYS A 64 3.59 6.40 -1.63
CA CYS A 64 3.99 5.05 -2.05
C CYS A 64 2.96 4.44 -3.01
N ILE A 65 1.67 4.50 -2.67
CA ILE A 65 0.56 4.01 -3.51
C ILE A 65 0.61 4.70 -4.88
N LEU A 66 0.66 6.04 -4.90
CA LEU A 66 0.68 6.82 -6.14
C LEU A 66 1.87 6.47 -7.04
N ILE A 67 3.06 6.32 -6.47
CA ILE A 67 4.24 5.92 -7.23
C ILE A 67 4.04 4.52 -7.82
N ILE A 68 3.63 3.55 -7.01
CA ILE A 68 3.45 2.19 -7.52
C ILE A 68 2.41 2.21 -8.64
N GLU A 69 1.23 2.78 -8.45
CA GLU A 69 0.15 2.80 -9.45
C GLU A 69 0.55 3.53 -10.74
N LYS A 70 1.22 4.69 -10.63
CA LYS A 70 1.68 5.47 -11.80
C LYS A 70 2.65 4.67 -12.69
N PHE A 71 3.55 3.91 -12.07
CA PHE A 71 4.62 3.22 -12.78
C PHE A 71 4.36 1.72 -13.03
N THR A 72 3.27 1.15 -12.50
CA THR A 72 2.83 -0.24 -12.72
C THR A 72 1.56 -0.34 -13.54
N ASN A 73 1.55 0.24 -14.74
CA ASN A 73 0.38 0.11 -15.62
C ASN A 73 0.15 -1.34 -16.11
N ASN A 74 1.18 -2.20 -16.14
CA ASN A 74 1.09 -3.60 -16.57
C ASN A 74 2.07 -4.58 -15.88
N ASN A 75 2.89 -4.11 -14.93
CA ASN A 75 3.96 -4.92 -14.35
C ASN A 75 3.49 -5.63 -13.07
N LYS A 76 3.18 -6.92 -13.16
CA LYS A 76 2.68 -7.75 -12.04
C LYS A 76 3.83 -8.20 -11.12
N ARG A 77 4.58 -7.26 -10.54
CA ARG A 77 5.62 -7.59 -9.55
C ARG A 77 5.00 -7.84 -8.18
N ILE A 78 5.27 -9.01 -7.64
CA ILE A 78 4.70 -9.54 -6.40
C ILE A 78 5.11 -8.68 -5.21
N GLU A 79 6.34 -8.19 -5.23
CA GLU A 79 6.88 -7.28 -4.21
C GLU A 79 6.12 -5.96 -4.17
N LEU A 80 5.68 -5.45 -5.33
CA LEU A 80 4.90 -4.21 -5.41
C LEU A 80 3.47 -4.40 -4.90
N TYR A 81 2.86 -5.57 -5.13
CA TYR A 81 1.58 -5.91 -4.51
C TYR A 81 1.69 -6.05 -2.99
N ASN A 82 2.79 -6.60 -2.49
CA ASN A 82 3.06 -6.61 -1.05
C ASN A 82 3.23 -5.19 -0.48
N CYS A 83 3.94 -4.31 -1.17
CA CYS A 83 4.06 -2.90 -0.77
C CYS A 83 2.69 -2.19 -0.77
N LEU A 84 1.85 -2.39 -1.79
CA LEU A 84 0.49 -1.83 -1.83
C LEU A 84 -0.37 -2.37 -0.69
N GLY A 85 -0.38 -3.69 -0.49
CA GLY A 85 -1.12 -4.33 0.61
C GLY A 85 -0.71 -3.74 1.97
N PHE A 86 0.58 -3.52 2.19
CA PHE A 86 1.09 -2.93 3.41
C PHE A 86 0.71 -1.46 3.58
N CYS A 87 0.73 -0.66 2.50
CA CYS A 87 0.27 0.72 2.54
C CYS A 87 -1.19 0.80 2.95
N TYR A 88 -2.06 0.03 2.28
CA TYR A 88 -3.50 0.01 2.58
C TYR A 88 -3.77 -0.51 3.98
N LEU A 89 -3.05 -1.53 4.43
CA LEU A 89 -3.12 -2.04 5.80
C LEU A 89 -2.76 -0.96 6.83
N SER A 90 -1.70 -0.20 6.56
CA SER A 90 -1.22 0.90 7.44
C SER A 90 -2.14 2.12 7.46
N THR A 91 -3.12 2.16 6.55
CA THR A 91 -4.15 3.21 6.45
C THR A 91 -5.56 2.66 6.73
N ASP A 92 -5.65 1.48 7.37
CA ASP A 92 -6.90 0.80 7.77
C ASP A 92 -7.88 0.44 6.63
N PHE A 93 -7.44 0.52 5.37
CA PHE A 93 -8.20 0.05 4.21
C PHE A 93 -8.06 -1.47 4.05
N TYR A 94 -8.54 -2.21 5.05
CA TYR A 94 -8.33 -3.67 5.16
C TYR A 94 -8.84 -4.49 3.97
N ASN A 95 -9.96 -4.10 3.36
CA ASN A 95 -10.51 -4.83 2.21
C ASN A 95 -9.59 -4.69 0.98
N THR A 96 -9.05 -3.49 0.77
CA THR A 96 -8.10 -3.20 -0.32
C THR A 96 -6.75 -3.87 -0.03
N ALA A 97 -6.29 -3.86 1.21
CA ALA A 97 -5.11 -4.59 1.64
C ALA A 97 -5.24 -6.10 1.35
N GLU A 98 -6.36 -6.71 1.75
CA GLU A 98 -6.67 -8.12 1.46
C GLU A 98 -6.63 -8.41 -0.04
N TYR A 99 -7.21 -7.54 -0.87
CA TYR A 99 -7.19 -7.69 -2.33
C TYR A 99 -5.76 -7.77 -2.90
N TYR A 100 -4.84 -6.91 -2.46
CA TYR A 100 -3.46 -6.93 -2.94
C TYR A 100 -2.67 -8.12 -2.40
N TYR A 101 -2.89 -8.53 -1.15
CA TYR A 101 -2.27 -9.75 -0.64
C TYR A 101 -2.81 -11.01 -1.33
N ASP A 102 -4.10 -11.07 -1.65
CA ASP A 102 -4.68 -12.16 -2.45
C ASP A 102 -4.06 -12.19 -3.86
N LYS A 103 -3.76 -11.04 -4.47
CA LYS A 103 -3.00 -10.98 -5.73
C LYS A 103 -1.59 -11.56 -5.57
N THR A 104 -0.89 -11.23 -4.49
CA THR A 104 0.41 -11.84 -4.18
C THR A 104 0.29 -13.36 -4.08
N LEU A 105 -0.67 -13.87 -3.31
CA LEU A 105 -0.83 -15.30 -3.06
C LEU A 105 -1.31 -16.09 -4.28
N LYS A 106 -2.00 -15.45 -5.22
CA LYS A 106 -2.31 -16.08 -6.52
C LYS A 106 -1.06 -16.41 -7.34
N ILE A 107 0.02 -15.64 -7.17
CA ILE A 107 1.26 -15.82 -7.93
C ILE A 107 2.29 -16.61 -7.10
N HIS A 108 2.45 -16.28 -5.81
CA HIS A 108 3.26 -17.03 -4.85
C HIS A 108 2.41 -17.43 -3.64
N PRO A 109 1.78 -18.63 -3.67
CA PRO A 109 0.90 -19.10 -2.61
C PRO A 109 1.53 -19.22 -1.22
N LEU A 110 2.86 -19.32 -1.15
CA LEU A 110 3.64 -19.45 0.09
C LEU A 110 4.38 -18.15 0.46
N ASN A 111 3.94 -17.00 -0.06
CA ASN A 111 4.54 -15.72 0.29
C ASN A 111 4.27 -15.39 1.77
N THR A 112 5.27 -15.56 2.63
CA THR A 112 5.16 -15.39 4.09
C THR A 112 4.68 -14.00 4.49
N ILE A 113 5.16 -12.95 3.80
CA ILE A 113 4.79 -11.56 4.07
C ILE A 113 3.29 -11.35 3.86
N ALA A 114 2.74 -11.85 2.74
CA ALA A 114 1.32 -11.73 2.46
C ALA A 114 0.46 -12.56 3.43
N LEU A 115 0.88 -13.79 3.74
CA LEU A 115 0.17 -14.66 4.69
C LEU A 115 0.10 -14.05 6.10
N HIS A 116 1.22 -13.56 6.62
CA HIS A 116 1.26 -12.92 7.94
C HIS A 116 0.38 -11.66 7.99
N ASN A 117 0.45 -10.80 6.97
CA ASN A 117 -0.35 -9.58 6.97
C ASN A 117 -1.85 -9.86 6.81
N LEU A 118 -2.25 -10.83 5.99
CA LEU A 118 -3.64 -11.28 5.93
C LEU A 118 -4.11 -11.84 7.28
N MET A 119 -3.22 -12.55 8.00
CA MET A 119 -3.58 -13.00 9.34
C MET A 119 -3.80 -11.86 10.31
N ASN A 120 -2.96 -10.82 10.24
CA ASN A 120 -3.16 -9.63 11.05
C ASN A 120 -4.50 -8.96 10.73
N ILE A 121 -4.89 -8.89 9.45
CA ILE A 121 -6.20 -8.37 9.03
C ILE A 121 -7.35 -9.20 9.61
N TYR A 122 -7.28 -10.53 9.54
CA TYR A 122 -8.36 -11.39 10.05
C TYR A 122 -8.42 -11.46 11.58
N LYS A 123 -7.34 -11.10 12.27
CA LYS A 123 -7.33 -10.92 13.73
C LYS A 123 -7.86 -9.54 14.13
N SER A 124 -7.48 -8.47 13.42
CA SER A 124 -7.87 -7.09 13.75
C SER A 124 -9.34 -6.83 13.46
N LYS A 125 -9.86 -7.40 12.38
CA LYS A 125 -11.28 -7.37 12.08
C LYS A 125 -11.93 -8.57 12.77
N LYS A 126 -12.94 -8.33 13.63
CA LYS A 126 -13.99 -9.32 13.97
C LYS A 126 -14.82 -9.75 12.74
N ILE A 127 -14.27 -9.67 11.52
CA ILE A 127 -14.89 -10.32 10.38
C ILE A 127 -14.80 -11.80 10.64
N ASN A 128 -15.94 -12.47 10.57
CA ASN A 128 -16.10 -13.90 10.69
C ASN A 128 -15.49 -14.65 9.47
N LYS A 129 -14.20 -14.43 9.19
CA LYS A 129 -13.40 -15.08 8.13
C LYS A 129 -12.65 -16.29 8.68
N GLN A 130 -13.30 -17.02 9.60
CA GLN A 130 -12.69 -18.15 10.31
C GLN A 130 -12.18 -19.23 9.34
N ILE A 131 -12.87 -19.45 8.22
CA ILE A 131 -12.45 -20.40 7.17
C ILE A 131 -11.17 -19.92 6.46
N LYS A 132 -11.12 -18.65 6.02
CA LYS A 132 -9.92 -18.10 5.38
C LYS A 132 -8.72 -18.07 6.34
N SER A 133 -8.96 -17.71 7.60
CA SER A 133 -7.96 -17.73 8.68
C SER A 133 -7.37 -19.12 8.89
N LYS A 134 -8.21 -20.16 9.01
CA LYS A 134 -7.76 -21.56 9.12
C LYS A 134 -6.89 -21.99 7.93
N LYS A 135 -7.29 -21.63 6.71
CA LYS A 135 -6.53 -21.94 5.49
C LYS A 135 -5.14 -21.30 5.49
N ILE A 136 -5.04 -20.02 5.88
CA ILE A 136 -3.75 -19.33 5.96
C ILE A 136 -2.87 -19.94 7.05
N LEU A 137 -3.44 -20.31 8.21
CA LEU A 137 -2.69 -20.98 9.28
C LEU A 137 -2.09 -22.31 8.82
N GLN A 138 -2.83 -23.10 8.03
CA GLN A 138 -2.31 -24.32 7.41
C GLN A 138 -1.14 -24.01 6.46
N GLN A 139 -1.25 -22.97 5.64
CA GLN A 139 -0.17 -22.57 4.73
C GLN A 139 1.09 -22.12 5.48
N ILE A 140 0.95 -21.41 6.60
CA ILE A 140 2.09 -21.00 7.43
C ILE A 140 2.79 -22.23 8.04
N LYS A 141 2.02 -23.18 8.59
CA LYS A 141 2.59 -24.44 9.12
C LYS A 141 3.39 -25.22 8.07
N LEU A 142 2.87 -25.34 6.85
CA LEU A 142 3.59 -25.99 5.74
C LEU A 142 4.92 -25.29 5.40
N ILE A 143 5.03 -23.99 5.64
CA ILE A 143 6.29 -23.24 5.44
C ILE A 143 7.26 -23.53 6.59
N GLU A 144 6.77 -23.55 7.83
CA GLU A 144 7.57 -23.88 9.01
C GLU A 144 8.15 -25.29 8.93
N GLU A 145 7.33 -26.28 8.52
CA GLU A 145 7.75 -27.67 8.31
C GLU A 145 8.78 -27.83 7.19
N LYS A 146 8.75 -26.98 6.17
CA LYS A 146 9.73 -26.98 5.07
C LYS A 146 11.06 -26.33 5.44
N ASN A 147 11.07 -25.49 6.48
CA ASN A 147 12.23 -24.73 6.92
C ASN A 147 12.89 -25.35 8.17
N ALA A 148 12.33 -26.43 8.69
CA ALA A 148 12.86 -27.25 9.79
C ALA A 148 13.71 -28.40 9.24
#